data_AF-A0A2M6VLT4-F1
#
_entry.id   AF-A0A2M6VLT4-F1
#
_cell.length_a   1.000
_cell.length_b   1.000
_cell.length_c   1.000
_cell.angle_alpha   90.00
_cell.angle_beta   90.00
_cell.angle_gamma   90.00
#
_symmetry.space_group_name_H-M   'P 1'
#
loop_
_entity.id
_entity.type
_entity.pdbx_description
1 polymer ?
#
loop_
_entity_poly.entity_id
_entity_poly.type
_entity_poly.pdbx_seq_one_letter_code
_entity_poly.pdbx_strand_id
1 'polypeptide(L)' 'MNTKDIRTSTDPDLAGSYAAMQRAARAAQDVAIKTDTSIVVSINGKDVRITAAELIKMRAQEKQRHPH' A
#
# COMPACT_ATOMS: atom_id res chain seq x y z
N MET A 1 -14.84 -6.29 -14.62
CA MET A 1 -14.95 -4.84 -14.34
C MET A 1 -13.85 -4.12 -15.09
N ASN A 2 -14.16 -3.07 -15.84
CA ASN A 2 -13.17 -2.27 -16.57
C ASN A 2 -12.58 -1.23 -15.60
N THR A 3 -11.53 -1.59 -14.88
CA THR A 3 -10.85 -0.72 -13.91
C THR A 3 -9.91 0.22 -14.67
N LYS A 4 -10.44 1.32 -15.22
CA LYS A 4 -9.57 2.42 -15.67
C LYS A 4 -8.69 2.84 -14.50
N ASP A 5 -7.38 2.88 -14.73
CA ASP A 5 -6.42 3.31 -13.72
C ASP A 5 -6.79 4.74 -13.26
N ILE A 6 -7.09 4.90 -11.97
CA ILE A 6 -7.47 6.19 -11.38
C ILE A 6 -6.41 7.27 -11.60
N ARG A 7 -5.14 6.87 -11.82
CA ARG A 7 -4.03 7.77 -12.16
C ARG A 7 -4.21 8.45 -13.52
N THR A 8 -4.99 7.83 -14.41
CA THR A 8 -5.28 8.33 -15.76
C THR A 8 -6.61 9.06 -15.84
N SER A 9 -7.27 9.27 -14.69
CA SER A 9 -8.50 10.05 -14.64
C SER A 9 -8.23 11.51 -15.00
N THR A 10 -9.10 12.07 -15.84
CA THR A 10 -9.09 13.51 -16.18
C THR A 10 -9.58 14.37 -15.03
N ASP A 11 -10.27 13.76 -14.06
CA ASP A 11 -10.69 14.39 -12.82
C ASP A 11 -9.50 14.51 -11.85
N PRO A 12 -9.09 15.75 -11.49
CA PRO A 12 -7.91 15.99 -10.64
C PRO A 12 -8.03 15.38 -9.24
N ASP A 13 -9.24 15.28 -8.69
CA ASP A 13 -9.47 14.74 -7.35
C ASP A 13 -9.30 13.22 -7.36
N LEU A 14 -9.77 12.55 -8.40
CA LEU A 14 -9.55 11.12 -8.63
C LEU A 14 -8.07 10.80 -8.90
N ALA A 15 -7.37 11.61 -9.68
CA ALA A 15 -5.93 11.44 -9.92
C ALA A 15 -5.11 11.67 -8.63
N GLY A 16 -5.47 12.69 -7.83
CA GLY A 16 -4.84 12.99 -6.55
C GLY A 16 -5.12 11.94 -5.46
N SER A 17 -6.27 11.28 -5.53
CA SER A 17 -6.68 10.22 -4.59
C SER A 17 -5.70 9.04 -4.58
N TYR A 18 -5.04 8.75 -5.69
CA TYR A 18 -4.00 7.71 -5.73
C TYR A 18 -2.84 8.00 -4.77
N ALA A 19 -2.38 9.24 -4.72
CA ALA A 19 -1.33 9.66 -3.79
C ALA A 19 -1.83 9.62 -2.33
N ALA A 20 -3.10 9.96 -2.09
CA ALA A 20 -3.72 9.86 -0.77
C ALA A 20 -3.77 8.40 -0.27
N MET A 21 -4.21 7.46 -1.11
CA MET A 21 -4.25 6.04 -0.76
C MET A 21 -2.87 5.45 -0.48
N GLN A 22 -1.83 5.84 -1.24
CA GLN A 22 -0.46 5.43 -0.93
C GLN A 22 0.01 5.95 0.43
N ARG A 23 -0.31 7.20 0.77
CA ARG A 23 0.01 7.76 2.10
C ARG A 23 -0.71 6.99 3.21
N ALA A 24 -2.00 6.70 3.02
CA ALA A 24 -2.79 5.91 3.97
C ALA A 24 -2.23 4.49 4.16
N ALA A 25 -1.86 3.82 3.07
CA ALA A 25 -1.24 2.50 3.11
C ALA A 25 0.07 2.52 3.90
N ARG A 26 0.94 3.51 3.66
CA ARG A 26 2.20 3.67 4.42
C ARG A 26 1.93 3.87 5.92
N ALA A 27 0.98 4.73 6.28
CA ALA A 27 0.61 4.95 7.68
C ALA A 27 0.07 3.67 8.35
N ALA A 28 -0.76 2.90 7.64
CA ALA A 28 -1.27 1.63 8.14
C ALA A 28 -0.14 0.61 8.39
N GLN A 29 0.83 0.53 7.49
CA GLN A 29 2.02 -0.31 7.67
C GLN A 29 2.84 0.13 8.89
N ASP A 30 3.06 1.43 9.07
CA ASP A 30 3.82 1.96 10.21
C ASP A 30 3.15 1.61 11.55
N VAL A 31 1.82 1.75 11.63
CA VAL A 31 1.05 1.36 12.81
C VAL A 31 1.16 -0.13 13.06
N ALA A 32 0.94 -0.96 12.03
CA ALA A 32 0.99 -2.41 12.14
C ALA A 32 2.37 -2.93 12.60
N ILE A 33 3.46 -2.34 12.09
CA ILE A 33 4.82 -2.65 12.53
C ILE A 33 5.02 -2.26 14.00
N LYS A 34 4.56 -1.06 14.38
CA LYS A 34 4.73 -0.56 15.76
C LYS A 34 3.95 -1.37 16.80
N THR A 35 2.79 -1.90 16.42
CA THR A 35 1.90 -2.66 17.31
C THR A 35 2.02 -4.17 17.15
N ASP A 36 3.03 -4.65 16.41
CA ASP A 36 3.24 -6.07 16.09
C ASP A 36 1.96 -6.77 15.58
N THR A 37 1.25 -6.10 14.69
CA THR A 37 -0.04 -6.54 14.16
C THR A 37 0.09 -6.89 12.68
N SER A 38 -0.69 -7.87 12.22
CA SER A 38 -0.74 -8.24 10.80
C SER A 38 -1.78 -7.45 10.03
N ILE A 39 -1.49 -7.17 8.75
CA ILE A 39 -2.45 -6.61 7.80
C ILE A 39 -2.96 -7.74 6.90
N VAL A 40 -4.27 -7.78 6.64
CA VAL A 40 -4.87 -8.67 5.64
C VAL A 40 -5.23 -7.85 4.42
N VAL A 41 -4.75 -8.27 3.25
CA VAL A 41 -5.03 -7.62 1.97
C VAL A 41 -5.67 -8.61 1.01
N SER A 42 -6.61 -8.15 0.19
CA SER A 42 -7.18 -8.97 -0.88
C SER A 42 -6.39 -8.76 -2.16
N ILE A 43 -5.67 -9.78 -2.62
CA ILE A 43 -4.92 -9.77 -3.88
C ILE A 43 -5.59 -10.76 -4.82
N ASN A 44 -6.09 -10.27 -5.95
CA ASN A 44 -6.83 -11.08 -6.93
C ASN A 44 -8.00 -11.87 -6.30
N GLY A 45 -8.71 -11.24 -5.35
CA GLY A 45 -9.83 -11.85 -4.63
C GLY A 45 -9.44 -12.92 -3.60
N LYS A 46 -8.15 -13.09 -3.31
CA LYS A 46 -7.67 -13.96 -2.25
C LYS A 46 -7.16 -13.14 -1.08
N ASP A 47 -7.55 -13.53 0.13
CA ASP A 47 -7.07 -12.88 1.34
C ASP A 47 -5.66 -13.38 1.66
N VAL A 48 -4.74 -12.43 1.71
CA VAL A 48 -3.33 -12.66 2.03
C VAL A 48 -3.03 -11.93 3.33
N ARG A 49 -2.59 -12.69 4.33
CA ARG A 49 -2.11 -12.13 5.59
C ARG A 49 -0.63 -11.79 5.46
N ILE A 50 -0.27 -10.57 5.83
CA ILE A 50 1.12 -10.09 5.88
C ILE A 50 1.43 -9.74 7.34
N THR A 51 2.45 -10.40 7.89
CA THR A 51 2.90 -10.17 9.27
C THR A 51 3.71 -8.88 9.40
N ALA A 52 3.84 -8.36 10.63
CA ALA A 52 4.68 -7.20 10.90
C ALA A 52 6.15 -7.43 10.46
N ALA A 53 6.68 -8.63 10.68
CA ALA A 53 8.02 -9.02 10.24
C ALA A 53 8.18 -8.99 8.71
N GLU A 54 7.17 -9.44 7.96
CA GLU A 54 7.16 -9.36 6.50
C GLU A 54 7.03 -7.93 6.00
N LEU A 55 6.19 -7.11 6.64
CA LEU A 55 6.06 -5.68 6.33
C LEU A 55 7.40 -4.94 6.50
N ILE A 56 8.17 -5.23 7.54
CA ILE A 56 9.52 -4.65 7.73
C ILE A 56 10.44 -5.03 6.56
N LYS A 57 10.44 -6.30 6.14
CA LYS A 57 11.26 -6.76 5.00
C LYS A 57 10.83 -6.07 3.70
N MET A 58 9.54 -5.95 3.44
CA MET A 58 9.01 -5.26 2.26
C MET A 58 9.40 -3.77 2.25
N ARG A 59 9.29 -3.07 3.40
CA ARG A 59 9.75 -1.67 3.57
C ARG A 59 11.24 -1.50 3.29
N ALA A 60 12.06 -2.42 3.78
CA ALA A 60 13.50 -2.40 3.56
C ALA A 60 13.85 -2.58 2.07
N GLN A 61 13.15 -3.49 1.37
CA GLN A 61 13.33 -3.71 -0.07
C GLN A 61 12.85 -2.51 -0.90
N GLU A 62 11.73 -1.88 -0.52
CA GLU A 62 11.22 -0.67 -1.20
C GLU A 62 12.22 0.49 -1.14
N LYS A 63 12.79 0.75 0.05
CA LYS A 63 13.86 1.76 0.24
C LYS A 63 15.11 1.49 -0.57
N GLN A 64 15.46 0.21 -0.78
CA GLN A 64 16.62 -0.18 -1.58
C GLN A 64 16.36 -0.03 -3.09
N ARG A 65 15.10 -0.21 -3.52
CA ARG A 65 14.73 -0.17 -4.95
C ARG A 65 14.46 1.24 -5.46
N HIS A 66 14.12 2.17 -4.56
CA HIS A 66 14.07 3.60 -4.83
C HIS A 66 14.97 4.35 -3.83
N PRO A 67 16.31 4.30 -4.01
CA PRO A 67 17.17 5.26 -3.34
C PRO A 67 16.81 6.63 -3.91
N HIS A 68 16.35 7.53 -3.05
CA HIS A 68 16.17 8.93 -3.40
C HIS A 68 17.50 9.56 -3.81
#